data_AF-A0A7C6SQ95-F1
#
_entry.id   AF-A0A7C6SQ95-F1
#
_cell.length_a   1.000
_cell.length_b   1.000
_cell.length_c   1.000
_cell.angle_alpha   90.00
_cell.angle_beta   90.00
_cell.angle_gamma   90.00
#
_symmetry.space_group_name_H-M   'P 1'
#
loop_
_entity.id
_entity.type
_entity.pdbx_description
1 polymer ?
#
loop_
_entity_poly.entity_id
_entity_poly.type
_entity_poly.pdbx_seq_one_letter_code
_entity_poly.pdbx_strand_id
1 'polypeptide(L)'
;MDDPLPSPFVTSIILILILTAINAFLAGAEMAFVSLNPAKIKKMADQGDRKARKVRRLLEDSDSFLSAIQVGITFAGFFNSASASQAFVGRLMPWLGHLPGAETIATALVTVIISYFTLVLGELYPKQVALQVPEQYARMSASIILGLRFVFRPFIWLLTASTSVLKRLTPIDFSKKEEKLTRSEMKALLNSSRNDGAIDMDEFNMMSGVLSLDSRMVREIMVPR
;
A
#
# COMPACT_ATOMS: atom_id res chain seq x y z
N MET A 1 13.66 40.04 21.92
CA MET A 1 14.10 38.64 21.71
C MET A 1 13.36 38.19 20.47
N ASP A 2 13.88 38.59 19.31
CA ASP A 2 13.33 38.19 18.02
C ASP A 2 14.03 36.88 17.66
N ASP A 3 13.35 35.76 17.88
CA ASP A 3 13.77 34.51 17.26
C ASP A 3 13.79 34.75 15.74
N PRO A 4 14.93 34.55 15.05
CA PRO A 4 14.97 34.74 13.61
C PRO A 4 14.14 33.61 13.00
N LEU A 5 12.92 33.95 12.55
CA LEU A 5 12.13 33.05 11.73
C LEU A 5 13.03 32.49 10.62
N PRO A 6 13.02 31.16 10.37
CA PRO A 6 13.83 30.57 9.32
C PRO A 6 13.54 31.30 8.00
N SER A 7 14.59 31.55 7.20
CA SER A 7 14.42 32.21 5.91
C SER A 7 13.31 31.51 5.10
N PRO A 8 12.51 32.23 4.29
CA PRO A 8 11.34 31.67 3.60
C PRO A 8 11.65 30.39 2.82
N PHE A 9 12.88 30.29 2.30
CA PHE A 9 13.40 29.11 1.60
C PHE A 9 13.61 27.89 2.51
N VAL A 10 14.19 28.07 3.69
CA VAL A 10 14.43 26.98 4.66
C VAL A 10 13.09 26.42 5.14
N THR A 11 12.11 27.29 5.39
CA THR A 11 10.75 26.89 5.76
C THR A 11 10.11 26.02 4.68
N SER A 12 10.24 26.40 3.40
CA SER A 12 9.74 25.58 2.29
C SER A 12 10.44 24.22 2.16
N ILE A 13 11.76 24.16 2.38
CA ILE A 13 12.49 22.87 2.37
C ILE A 13 12.01 21.96 3.50
N ILE A 14 11.88 22.50 4.72
CA ILE A 14 11.38 21.73 5.87
C ILE A 14 9.97 21.21 5.57
N LEU A 15 9.10 22.05 5.00
CA LEU A 15 7.76 21.66 4.60
C LEU A 15 7.77 20.54 3.56
N ILE A 16 8.60 20.65 2.51
CA ILE A 16 8.78 19.63 1.47
C ILE A 16 9.24 18.30 2.08
N LEU A 17 10.21 18.34 3.00
CA LEU A 17 10.71 17.13 3.68
C LEU A 17 9.63 16.48 4.54
N ILE A 18 8.87 17.27 5.31
CA ILE A 18 7.76 16.77 6.12
C ILE A 18 6.67 16.16 5.23
N LEU A 19 6.26 16.85 4.16
CA LEU A 19 5.26 16.35 3.22
C LEU A 19 5.71 15.07 2.52
N THR A 20 6.99 15.00 2.12
CA THR A 20 7.59 13.80 1.54
C THR A 20 7.60 12.64 2.53
N ALA A 21 7.92 12.90 3.81
CA ALA A 21 7.91 11.88 4.86
C ALA A 21 6.49 11.38 5.18
N ILE A 22 5.49 12.27 5.20
CA ILE A 22 4.08 11.89 5.33
C ILE A 22 3.66 11.02 4.15
N ASN A 23 4.02 11.43 2.92
CA ASN A 23 3.74 10.66 1.72
C ASN A 23 4.38 9.27 1.77
N ALA A 24 5.66 9.20 2.16
CA ALA A 24 6.40 7.96 2.35
C ALA A 24 5.71 7.00 3.31
N PHE A 25 5.30 7.53 4.46
CA PHE A 25 4.60 6.76 5.47
C PHE A 25 3.25 6.23 4.97
N LEU A 26 2.47 7.06 4.28
CA LEU A 26 1.17 6.69 3.73
C LEU A 26 1.31 5.65 2.60
N ALA A 27 2.25 5.86 1.67
CA ALA A 27 2.57 4.94 0.59
C ALA A 27 3.07 3.58 1.12
N GLY A 28 3.95 3.59 2.13
CA GLY A 28 4.38 2.38 2.81
C GLY A 28 3.22 1.68 3.52
N ALA A 29 2.33 2.42 4.18
CA ALA A 29 1.16 1.84 4.82
C ALA A 29 0.18 1.21 3.83
N GLU A 30 -0.06 1.85 2.68
CA GLU A 30 -0.84 1.29 1.57
C GLU A 30 -0.32 -0.10 1.21
N MET A 31 0.97 -0.19 0.88
CA MET A 31 1.58 -1.42 0.41
C MET A 31 1.64 -2.49 1.50
N ALA A 32 1.93 -2.09 2.74
CA ALA A 32 1.90 -3.00 3.88
C ALA A 32 0.53 -3.67 3.99
N PHE A 33 -0.56 -2.90 3.91
CA PHE A 33 -1.93 -3.42 4.02
C PHE A 33 -2.32 -4.32 2.86
N VAL A 34 -1.93 -3.99 1.64
CA VAL A 34 -2.18 -4.83 0.44
C VAL A 34 -1.49 -6.19 0.58
N SER A 35 -0.31 -6.23 1.21
CA SER A 35 0.48 -7.46 1.38
C SER A 35 0.22 -8.21 2.69
N LEU A 36 -0.75 -7.79 3.51
CA LEU A 36 -1.09 -8.49 4.74
C LEU A 36 -1.81 -9.81 4.47
N ASN A 37 -1.51 -10.82 5.29
CA ASN A 37 -2.34 -12.01 5.42
C ASN A 37 -3.47 -11.75 6.46
N PRO A 38 -4.76 -11.68 6.06
CA PRO A 38 -5.85 -11.37 6.97
C PRO A 38 -6.03 -12.40 8.10
N ALA A 39 -5.74 -13.68 7.83
CA ALA A 39 -5.87 -14.75 8.81
C ALA A 39 -4.85 -14.60 9.96
N LYS A 40 -3.62 -14.20 9.63
CA LYS A 40 -2.57 -13.95 10.64
C LYS A 40 -2.90 -12.74 11.51
N ILE A 41 -3.37 -11.64 10.91
CA ILE A 41 -3.83 -10.46 11.66
C ILE A 41 -5.02 -10.78 12.58
N LYS A 42 -5.98 -11.57 12.09
CA LYS A 42 -7.12 -12.03 12.90
C LYS A 42 -6.63 -12.82 14.12
N LYS A 43 -5.74 -13.79 13.93
CA LYS A 43 -5.13 -14.57 15.03
C LYS A 43 -4.47 -13.67 16.08
N MET A 44 -3.68 -12.68 15.65
CA MET A 44 -3.03 -11.73 16.58
C MET A 44 -4.04 -10.86 17.34
N ALA A 45 -5.10 -10.42 16.67
CA ALA A 45 -6.17 -9.63 17.28
C ALA A 45 -6.95 -10.42 18.35
N ASP A 46 -7.20 -11.69 18.07
CA ASP A 46 -7.89 -12.62 18.97
C ASP A 46 -6.99 -12.99 20.18
N GLN A 47 -5.67 -13.03 19.99
CA GLN A 47 -4.66 -13.17 21.05
C GLN A 47 -4.48 -11.90 21.92
N GLY A 48 -5.19 -10.82 21.63
CA GLY A 48 -5.22 -9.61 22.48
C GLY A 48 -4.35 -8.43 22.01
N ASP A 49 -3.69 -8.51 20.85
CA ASP A 49 -2.92 -7.38 20.31
C ASP A 49 -3.89 -6.25 19.90
N ARG A 50 -3.86 -5.14 20.67
CA ARG A 50 -4.69 -3.96 20.43
C ARG A 50 -4.41 -3.29 19.07
N LYS A 51 -3.17 -3.32 18.58
CA LYS A 51 -2.81 -2.77 17.26
C LYS A 51 -3.34 -3.68 16.16
N ALA A 52 -3.23 -5.00 16.32
CA ALA A 52 -3.80 -5.97 15.37
C ALA A 52 -5.33 -5.83 15.25
N ARG A 53 -6.04 -5.54 16.34
CA ARG A 53 -7.49 -5.23 16.29
C ARG A 53 -7.80 -4.00 15.42
N LYS A 54 -6.97 -2.95 15.49
CA LYS A 54 -7.13 -1.75 14.64
C LYS A 54 -6.88 -2.08 13.17
N VAL A 55 -5.81 -2.84 12.88
CA VAL A 55 -5.51 -3.32 11.51
C VAL A 55 -6.67 -4.14 10.97
N ARG A 56 -7.20 -5.09 11.76
CA ARG A 56 -8.38 -5.89 11.39
C ARG A 56 -9.58 -5.00 11.03
N ARG A 57 -9.88 -3.99 11.84
CA ARG A 57 -10.97 -3.03 11.57
C ARG A 57 -10.78 -2.28 10.25
N LEU A 58 -9.54 -1.97 9.88
CA LEU A 58 -9.21 -1.32 8.61
C LEU A 58 -9.32 -2.30 7.44
N LEU A 59 -8.97 -3.59 7.62
CA LEU A 59 -9.15 -4.65 6.61
C LEU A 59 -10.63 -5.02 6.37
N GLU A 60 -11.49 -4.86 7.37
CA GLU A 60 -12.93 -5.06 7.21
C GLU A 60 -13.55 -4.00 6.28
N ASP A 61 -12.94 -2.82 6.18
CA ASP A 61 -13.36 -1.69 5.35
C ASP A 61 -12.21 -1.18 4.46
N SER A 62 -11.65 -2.10 3.67
CA SER A 62 -10.50 -1.83 2.79
C SER A 62 -10.76 -0.70 1.79
N ASP A 63 -11.98 -0.59 1.25
CA ASP A 63 -12.33 0.44 0.26
C ASP A 63 -12.23 1.85 0.87
N SER A 64 -12.81 2.06 2.06
CA SER A 64 -12.70 3.33 2.77
C SER A 64 -11.26 3.63 3.19
N PHE A 65 -10.51 2.61 3.61
CA PHE A 65 -9.12 2.73 4.01
C PHE A 65 -8.21 3.15 2.84
N LEU A 66 -8.26 2.42 1.73
CA LEU A 66 -7.46 2.71 0.53
C LEU A 66 -7.79 4.10 -0.01
N SER A 67 -9.08 4.46 -0.04
CA SER A 67 -9.51 5.81 -0.44
C SER A 67 -8.91 6.91 0.45
N ALA A 68 -8.89 6.71 1.78
CA ALA A 68 -8.35 7.68 2.72
C ALA A 68 -6.85 7.90 2.52
N ILE A 69 -6.09 6.82 2.33
CA ILE A 69 -4.65 6.89 2.07
C ILE A 69 -4.39 7.57 0.72
N GLN A 70 -5.12 7.18 -0.33
CA GLN A 70 -4.95 7.76 -1.66
C GLN A 70 -5.19 9.26 -1.67
N VAL A 71 -6.21 9.72 -0.94
CA VAL A 71 -6.47 11.15 -0.72
C VAL A 71 -5.27 11.79 -0.03
N GLY A 72 -4.78 11.21 1.07
CA GLY A 72 -3.62 11.74 1.79
C GLY A 72 -2.37 11.85 0.92
N ILE A 73 -2.04 10.80 0.15
CA ILE A 73 -0.93 10.77 -0.80
C ILE A 73 -1.08 11.86 -1.86
N THR A 74 -2.27 11.99 -2.44
CA THR A 74 -2.55 12.97 -3.50
C THR A 74 -2.39 14.39 -2.98
N PHE A 75 -2.98 14.71 -1.81
CA PHE A 75 -2.83 16.03 -1.20
C PHE A 75 -1.38 16.32 -0.82
N ALA A 76 -0.69 15.37 -0.19
CA ALA A 76 0.72 15.53 0.15
C ALA A 76 1.55 15.82 -1.10
N GLY A 77 1.35 15.07 -2.19
CA GLY A 77 2.00 15.29 -3.48
C GLY A 77 1.73 16.67 -4.07
N PHE A 78 0.47 17.12 -4.08
CA PHE A 78 0.11 18.45 -4.60
C PHE A 78 0.75 19.59 -3.79
N PHE A 79 0.65 19.55 -2.46
CA PHE A 79 1.26 20.57 -1.61
C PHE A 79 2.80 20.55 -1.73
N ASN A 80 3.38 19.36 -1.87
CA ASN A 80 4.82 19.21 -2.02
C ASN A 80 5.31 19.82 -3.34
N SER A 81 4.66 19.49 -4.46
CA SER A 81 4.97 20.03 -5.79
C SER A 81 4.78 21.56 -5.85
N ALA A 82 3.69 22.08 -5.28
CA ALA A 82 3.46 23.52 -5.22
C ALA A 82 4.51 24.26 -4.39
N SER A 83 4.88 23.72 -3.23
CA SER A 83 5.91 24.30 -2.34
C SER A 83 7.29 24.24 -2.98
N ALA A 84 7.60 23.14 -3.65
CA ALA A 84 8.83 22.92 -4.41
C ALA A 84 8.98 23.93 -5.55
N SER A 85 7.94 24.12 -6.37
CA SER A 85 7.96 25.10 -7.45
C SER A 85 8.26 26.52 -6.91
N GLN A 86 7.53 26.96 -5.88
CA GLN A 86 7.73 28.29 -5.28
C GLN A 86 9.14 28.48 -4.69
N ALA A 87 9.70 27.44 -4.06
CA ALA A 87 11.00 27.54 -3.40
C ALA A 87 12.18 27.59 -4.37
N PHE A 88 12.10 26.85 -5.48
CA PHE A 88 13.25 26.60 -6.34
C PHE A 88 13.24 27.36 -7.67
N VAL A 89 12.08 27.73 -8.22
CA VAL A 89 12.00 28.45 -9.51
C VAL A 89 12.73 29.79 -9.45
N GLY A 90 12.49 30.61 -8.41
CA GLY A 90 13.17 31.90 -8.25
C GLY A 90 14.69 31.81 -8.07
N ARG A 91 15.22 30.65 -7.66
CA ARG A 91 16.67 30.39 -7.59
C ARG A 91 17.27 29.91 -8.92
N LEU A 92 16.47 29.29 -9.78
CA LEU A 92 16.91 28.81 -11.08
C LEU A 92 16.93 29.94 -12.14
N MET A 93 16.07 30.94 -11.98
CA MET A 93 15.94 32.08 -12.90
C MET A 93 17.26 32.79 -13.22
N PRO A 94 18.14 33.11 -12.24
CA PRO A 94 19.44 33.74 -12.53
C PRO A 94 20.37 32.90 -13.40
N TRP A 95 20.21 31.57 -13.40
CA TRP A 95 21.04 30.63 -14.17
C TRP A 95 20.55 30.45 -15.60
N LEU A 96 19.25 30.63 -15.86
CA LEU A 96 18.68 30.57 -17.21
C LEU A 96 18.78 31.89 -17.97
N GLY A 97 18.99 33.01 -17.28
CA GLY A 97 19.10 34.34 -17.91
C GLY A 97 17.79 34.80 -18.57
N HIS A 98 17.90 35.69 -19.57
CA HIS A 98 16.75 36.32 -20.25
C HIS A 98 16.25 35.52 -21.47
N LEU A 99 16.28 34.19 -21.40
CA LEU A 99 15.75 33.36 -22.48
C LEU A 99 14.21 33.51 -22.54
N PRO A 100 13.61 33.62 -23.74
CA PRO A 100 12.16 33.59 -23.88
C PRO A 100 11.65 32.22 -23.40
N GLY A 101 10.76 32.23 -22.40
CA GLY A 101 10.25 31.01 -21.76
C GLY A 101 11.15 30.42 -20.67
N ALA A 102 12.17 31.14 -20.20
CA ALA A 102 13.05 30.70 -19.11
C ALA A 102 12.29 30.24 -17.87
N GLU A 103 11.22 30.95 -17.47
CA GLU A 103 10.41 30.58 -16.31
C GLU A 103 9.71 29.24 -16.47
N THR A 104 9.15 28.96 -17.67
CA THR A 104 8.51 27.68 -17.98
C THR A 104 9.52 26.54 -17.97
N ILE A 105 10.71 26.76 -18.55
CA ILE A 105 11.79 25.76 -18.58
C ILE A 105 12.30 25.49 -17.16
N ALA A 106 12.54 26.54 -16.37
CA ALA A 106 12.96 26.43 -14.98
C ALA A 106 11.93 25.67 -14.14
N THR A 107 10.65 26.00 -14.29
CA THR A 107 9.55 25.33 -13.58
C THR A 107 9.47 23.86 -13.97
N ALA A 108 9.53 23.54 -15.27
CA ALA A 108 9.50 22.15 -15.74
C ALA A 108 10.70 21.36 -15.20
N LEU A 109 11.91 21.91 -15.27
CA LEU A 109 13.13 21.23 -14.83
C LEU A 109 13.15 21.00 -13.31
N VAL A 110 12.81 22.03 -12.53
CA VAL A 110 12.66 21.92 -11.06
C VAL A 110 11.60 20.88 -10.71
N THR A 111 10.45 20.92 -11.39
CA THR A 111 9.36 19.98 -11.13
C THR A 111 9.79 18.56 -11.41
N VAL A 112 10.48 18.28 -12.53
CA VAL A 112 10.95 16.93 -12.87
C VAL A 112 11.98 16.43 -11.85
N ILE A 113 12.97 17.24 -11.50
CA ILE A 113 14.02 16.85 -10.55
C ILE A 113 13.41 16.55 -9.18
N ILE A 114 12.60 17.47 -8.64
CA ILE A 114 11.99 17.28 -7.34
C ILE A 114 11.00 16.13 -7.37
N SER A 115 10.19 16.01 -8.42
CA SER A 115 9.26 14.89 -8.59
C SER A 115 10.00 13.55 -8.53
N TYR A 116 11.15 13.42 -9.21
CA TYR A 116 11.96 12.20 -9.14
C TYR A 116 12.37 11.86 -7.69
N PHE A 117 12.95 12.81 -6.95
CA PHE A 117 13.35 12.57 -5.56
C PHE A 117 12.15 12.26 -4.66
N THR A 118 11.04 12.98 -4.82
CA THR A 118 9.83 12.76 -4.04
C THR A 118 9.15 11.44 -4.38
N LEU A 119 9.23 10.97 -5.62
CA LEU A 119 8.69 9.68 -6.04
C LEU A 119 9.55 8.54 -5.50
N VAL A 120 10.87 8.64 -5.62
CA VAL A 120 11.80 7.60 -5.14
C VAL A 120 11.74 7.50 -3.62
N LEU A 121 11.92 8.62 -2.90
CA LEU A 121 12.01 8.64 -1.44
C LEU A 121 10.63 8.66 -0.77
N GLY A 122 9.67 9.34 -1.38
CA GLY A 122 8.33 9.53 -0.84
C GLY A 122 7.34 8.45 -1.24
N GLU A 123 7.67 7.55 -2.17
CA GLU A 123 6.72 6.52 -2.59
C GLU A 123 7.37 5.15 -2.85
N LEU A 124 8.30 5.04 -3.81
CA LEU A 124 8.81 3.74 -4.24
C LEU A 124 9.60 3.00 -3.15
N TYR A 125 10.57 3.68 -2.54
CA TYR A 125 11.41 3.05 -1.51
C TYR A 125 10.59 2.63 -0.27
N PRO A 126 9.71 3.49 0.30
CA PRO A 126 8.84 3.09 1.41
C PRO A 126 7.94 1.90 1.08
N LYS A 127 7.40 1.83 -0.15
CA LYS A 127 6.60 0.67 -0.61
C LYS A 127 7.43 -0.61 -0.61
N GLN A 128 8.67 -0.55 -1.08
CA GLN A 128 9.59 -1.70 -1.05
C GLN A 128 9.94 -2.15 0.38
N VAL A 129 10.16 -1.20 1.30
CA VAL A 129 10.40 -1.53 2.71
C VAL A 129 9.16 -2.16 3.35
N ALA A 130 7.98 -1.61 3.08
CA ALA A 130 6.72 -2.10 3.60
C ALA A 130 6.39 -3.53 3.14
N LEU A 131 6.80 -3.91 1.92
CA LEU A 131 6.68 -5.28 1.41
C LEU A 131 7.46 -6.31 2.23
N GLN A 132 8.62 -5.93 2.78
CA GLN A 132 9.47 -6.85 3.54
C GLN A 132 8.94 -7.06 4.96
N VAL A 133 8.29 -6.06 5.54
CA VAL A 133 7.81 -6.07 6.94
C VAL A 133 6.36 -5.55 7.09
N PRO A 134 5.38 -6.14 6.37
CA PRO A 134 4.03 -5.59 6.24
C PRO A 134 3.28 -5.55 7.58
N GLU A 135 3.42 -6.58 8.41
CA GLU A 135 2.75 -6.67 9.71
C GLU A 135 3.19 -5.60 10.71
N GLN A 136 4.49 -5.29 10.74
CA GLN A 136 5.02 -4.28 11.63
C GLN A 136 4.60 -2.88 11.16
N TYR A 137 4.73 -2.63 9.86
CA TYR A 137 4.32 -1.36 9.26
C TYR A 137 2.82 -1.10 9.46
N ALA A 138 1.96 -2.07 9.16
CA ALA A 138 0.52 -1.93 9.30
C ALA A 138 0.08 -1.70 10.76
N ARG A 139 0.68 -2.41 11.72
CA ARG A 139 0.37 -2.21 13.15
C ARG A 139 0.81 -0.84 13.66
N MET A 140 1.95 -0.34 13.18
CA MET A 140 2.41 1.01 13.49
C MET A 140 1.48 2.06 12.89
N SER A 141 1.08 1.88 11.63
CA SER A 141 0.34 2.88 10.88
C SER A 141 -1.17 2.92 11.17
N ALA A 142 -1.75 1.81 11.63
CA ALA A 142 -3.20 1.67 11.83
C ALA A 142 -3.83 2.77 12.70
N SER A 143 -3.13 3.27 13.72
CA SER A 143 -3.69 4.32 14.59
C SER A 143 -3.74 5.68 13.89
N ILE A 144 -2.70 6.02 13.14
CA ILE A 144 -2.61 7.28 12.38
C ILE A 144 -3.67 7.28 11.28
N ILE A 145 -3.83 6.16 10.58
CA ILE A 145 -4.77 6.06 9.46
C ILE A 145 -6.22 6.10 9.94
N LEU A 146 -6.53 5.53 11.11
CA LEU A 146 -7.85 5.70 11.72
C LEU A 146 -8.16 7.17 12.03
N GLY A 147 -7.17 7.94 12.48
CA GLY A 147 -7.30 9.40 12.66
C GLY A 147 -7.51 10.12 11.33
N LEU A 148 -6.70 9.80 10.31
CA LEU A 148 -6.81 10.35 8.97
C LEU A 148 -8.20 10.10 8.38
N ARG A 149 -8.71 8.87 8.53
CA ARG A 149 -10.05 8.48 8.08
C ARG A 149 -11.15 9.31 8.75
N PHE A 150 -10.98 9.69 10.01
CA PHE A 150 -11.94 10.55 10.70
C PHE A 150 -11.94 11.97 10.13
N VAL A 151 -10.75 12.55 9.90
CA VAL A 151 -10.59 13.90 9.34
C VAL A 151 -11.11 13.98 7.91
N PHE A 152 -10.75 13.02 7.06
CA PHE A 152 -11.12 13.00 5.64
C PHE A 152 -12.45 12.30 5.37
N ARG A 153 -13.24 11.97 6.39
CA ARG A 153 -14.52 11.29 6.26
C ARG A 153 -15.47 11.89 5.21
N PRO A 154 -15.68 13.21 5.11
CA PRO A 154 -16.58 13.77 4.08
C PRO A 154 -16.06 13.55 2.66
N PHE A 155 -14.74 13.68 2.45
CA PHE A 155 -14.11 13.43 1.15
C PHE A 155 -14.18 11.96 0.77
N ILE A 156 -13.90 11.07 1.73
CA ILE A 156 -13.98 9.62 1.52
C ILE A 156 -15.41 9.22 1.16
N TRP A 157 -16.42 9.74 1.86
CA TRP A 157 -17.82 9.46 1.54
C TRP A 157 -18.17 9.85 0.10
N LEU A 158 -17.73 11.02 -0.36
CA LEU A 158 -17.94 11.47 -1.73
C LEU A 158 -17.27 10.53 -2.74
N LEU A 159 -16.02 10.13 -2.50
CA LEU A 159 -15.30 9.21 -3.37
C LEU A 159 -15.94 7.81 -3.39
N THR A 160 -16.36 7.30 -2.23
CA THR A 160 -17.06 6.01 -2.14
C THR A 160 -18.41 6.07 -2.85
N ALA A 161 -19.14 7.18 -2.74
CA ALA A 161 -20.39 7.38 -3.48
C ALA A 161 -20.15 7.37 -4.99
N SER A 162 -19.17 8.14 -5.46
CA SER A 162 -18.79 8.20 -6.88
C SER A 162 -18.39 6.83 -7.43
N THR A 163 -17.51 6.11 -6.73
CA THR A 163 -17.08 4.76 -7.13
C THR A 163 -18.22 3.75 -7.08
N SER A 164 -19.14 3.85 -6.11
CA SER A 164 -20.32 2.99 -6.05
C SER A 164 -21.27 3.20 -7.22
N VAL A 165 -21.44 4.44 -7.70
CA VAL A 165 -22.21 4.72 -8.92
C VAL A 165 -21.55 4.04 -10.12
N LEU A 166 -20.23 4.17 -10.28
CA LEU A 166 -19.51 3.49 -11.37
C LEU A 166 -19.61 1.96 -11.29
N LYS A 167 -19.49 1.38 -10.08
CA LYS A 167 -19.68 -0.06 -9.86
C LYS A 167 -21.08 -0.53 -10.29
N ARG A 168 -22.13 0.25 -10.04
CA ARG A 168 -23.52 -0.08 -10.46
C ARG A 168 -23.73 0.03 -11.97
N LEU A 169 -23.00 0.91 -12.64
CA LEU A 169 -23.07 1.05 -14.10
C LEU A 169 -22.27 -0.02 -14.84
N THR A 170 -21.38 -0.73 -14.13
CA THR A 170 -20.48 -1.71 -14.73
C THR A 170 -21.03 -3.12 -14.52
N PRO A 171 -21.13 -3.97 -15.56
CA PRO A 171 -21.60 -5.35 -15.44
C PRO A 171 -20.51 -6.30 -14.89
N ILE A 172 -19.85 -5.91 -13.79
CA ILE A 172 -18.82 -6.69 -13.10
C ILE A 172 -19.26 -6.91 -11.66
N ASP A 173 -19.18 -8.16 -11.18
CA ASP A 173 -19.49 -8.49 -9.79
C ASP A 173 -18.28 -8.22 -8.88
N PHE A 174 -18.30 -7.03 -8.26
CA PHE A 174 -17.27 -6.60 -7.30
C PHE A 174 -17.45 -7.22 -5.90
N SER A 175 -18.39 -8.14 -5.68
CA SER A 175 -18.64 -8.79 -4.38
C SER A 175 -17.83 -10.07 -4.16
N LYS A 176 -17.15 -10.59 -5.18
CA LYS A 176 -16.36 -11.82 -5.06
C LYS A 176 -15.03 -11.57 -4.33
N LYS A 177 -15.02 -11.79 -3.01
CA LYS A 177 -13.80 -11.96 -2.21
C LYS A 177 -13.56 -13.46 -2.01
N GLU A 178 -12.80 -14.10 -2.91
CA GLU A 178 -12.01 -15.34 -2.73
C GLU A 178 -11.89 -16.12 -4.05
N GLU A 179 -10.65 -16.36 -4.50
CA GLU A 179 -10.31 -17.55 -5.26
C GLU A 179 -10.45 -18.75 -4.31
N LYS A 180 -11.55 -19.49 -4.43
CA LYS A 180 -11.60 -20.82 -3.84
C LYS A 180 -10.59 -21.68 -4.59
N LEU A 181 -9.48 -22.03 -3.94
CA LEU A 181 -8.48 -22.92 -4.52
C LEU A 181 -9.14 -24.24 -4.92
N THR A 182 -9.09 -24.54 -6.21
CA THR A 182 -9.44 -25.83 -6.76
C THR A 182 -8.41 -26.88 -6.32
N ARG A 183 -8.78 -28.17 -6.40
CA ARG A 183 -7.83 -29.27 -6.08
C ARG A 183 -6.56 -29.22 -6.92
N SER A 184 -6.68 -28.85 -8.20
CA SER A 184 -5.54 -28.69 -9.11
C SER A 184 -4.57 -27.62 -8.63
N GLU A 185 -5.10 -26.48 -8.18
CA GLU A 185 -4.28 -25.38 -7.65
C GLU A 185 -3.63 -25.77 -6.31
N MET A 186 -4.34 -26.50 -5.45
CA MET A 186 -3.78 -27.03 -4.20
C MET A 186 -2.62 -28.02 -4.46
N LYS A 187 -2.76 -28.90 -5.46
CA LYS A 187 -1.66 -29.80 -5.90
C LYS A 187 -0.49 -29.02 -6.49
N ALA A 188 -0.76 -27.99 -7.29
CA ALA A 188 0.28 -27.13 -7.87
C ALA A 188 1.08 -26.40 -6.78
N LEU A 189 0.40 -25.86 -5.75
CA LEU A 189 1.04 -25.22 -4.60
C LEU A 189 1.90 -26.19 -3.78
N LEU A 190 1.41 -27.43 -3.55
CA LEU A 190 2.19 -28.48 -2.89
C LEU A 190 3.47 -28.83 -3.66
N ASN A 191 3.37 -28.96 -4.98
CA ASN A 191 4.52 -29.22 -5.85
C ASN A 191 5.53 -28.05 -5.82
N SER A 192 5.04 -26.81 -5.84
CA SER A 192 5.91 -25.61 -5.74
C SER A 192 6.61 -25.56 -4.38
N SER A 193 5.88 -25.79 -3.29
CA SER A 193 6.41 -25.74 -1.93
C SER A 193 7.48 -26.81 -1.67
N ARG A 194 7.37 -27.96 -2.34
CA ARG A 194 8.41 -28.99 -2.38
C ARG A 194 9.67 -28.50 -3.10
N ASN A 195 9.52 -27.89 -4.28
CA ASN A 195 10.65 -27.41 -5.07
C ASN A 195 11.40 -26.27 -4.38
N ASP A 196 10.69 -25.42 -3.63
CA ASP A 196 11.25 -24.35 -2.82
C ASP A 196 11.87 -24.85 -1.50
N GLY A 197 11.85 -26.16 -1.23
CA GLY A 197 12.42 -26.78 -0.04
C GLY A 197 11.64 -26.51 1.26
N ALA A 198 10.42 -25.98 1.17
CA ALA A 198 9.59 -25.66 2.33
C ALA A 198 8.90 -26.89 2.95
N ILE A 199 8.79 -28.01 2.21
CA ILE A 199 8.14 -29.25 2.61
C ILE A 199 9.05 -30.44 2.25
N ASP A 200 9.22 -31.37 3.18
CA ASP A 200 10.01 -32.60 2.96
C ASP A 200 9.26 -33.63 2.09
N MET A 201 9.97 -34.60 1.52
CA MET A 201 9.40 -35.65 0.67
C MET A 201 8.32 -36.45 1.39
N ASP A 202 8.52 -36.78 2.66
CA ASP A 202 7.58 -37.58 3.43
C ASP A 202 6.28 -36.82 3.70
N GLU A 203 6.38 -35.53 4.06
CA GLU A 203 5.22 -34.64 4.23
C GLU A 203 4.48 -34.43 2.90
N PHE A 204 5.21 -34.21 1.81
CA PHE A 204 4.64 -34.09 0.47
C PHE A 204 3.86 -35.34 0.05
N ASN A 205 4.42 -36.53 0.29
CA ASN A 205 3.80 -37.80 -0.04
C ASN A 205 2.54 -38.05 0.80
N MET A 206 2.58 -37.72 2.09
CA MET A 206 1.40 -37.80 2.97
C MET A 206 0.28 -36.87 2.50
N MET A 207 0.57 -35.58 2.28
CA MET A 207 -0.43 -34.59 1.85
C MET A 207 -1.00 -34.92 0.46
N SER A 208 -0.15 -35.31 -0.49
CA SER A 208 -0.57 -35.76 -1.82
C SER A 208 -1.43 -37.02 -1.76
N GLY A 209 -1.07 -37.96 -0.87
CA GLY A 209 -1.83 -39.16 -0.56
C GLY A 209 -3.24 -38.82 -0.09
N VAL A 210 -3.36 -37.95 0.91
CA VAL A 210 -4.66 -37.49 1.46
C VAL A 210 -5.52 -36.84 0.38
N LEU A 211 -4.96 -35.99 -0.48
CA LEU A 211 -5.70 -35.38 -1.59
C LEU A 211 -6.16 -36.39 -2.65
N SER A 212 -5.50 -37.54 -2.74
CA SER A 212 -5.85 -38.63 -3.68
C SER A 212 -6.87 -39.62 -3.12
N LEU A 213 -7.08 -39.67 -1.80
CA LEU A 213 -7.95 -40.67 -1.15
C LEU A 213 -9.40 -40.62 -1.63
N ASP A 214 -9.94 -39.42 -1.83
CA ASP A 214 -11.32 -39.23 -2.29
C ASP A 214 -11.53 -39.67 -3.76
N SER A 215 -10.46 -39.69 -4.57
CA SER A 215 -10.51 -40.21 -5.94
C SER A 215 -10.22 -41.71 -6.05
N ARG A 216 -9.82 -42.37 -4.95
CA ARG A 216 -9.53 -43.82 -4.98
C ARG A 216 -10.82 -44.62 -4.81
N MET A 217 -11.03 -45.59 -5.69
CA MET A 217 -12.13 -46.53 -5.56
C MET A 217 -11.78 -47.61 -4.53
N VAL A 218 -12.78 -48.11 -3.79
CA VAL A 218 -12.62 -49.22 -2.82
C VAL A 218 -11.96 -50.45 -3.45
N ARG A 219 -12.24 -50.70 -4.75
CA ARG A 219 -11.63 -51.77 -5.54
C ARG A 219 -10.10 -51.65 -5.68
N GLU A 220 -9.56 -50.44 -5.60
CA GLU A 220 -8.12 -50.16 -5.79
C GLU A 220 -7.29 -50.39 -4.51
N ILE A 221 -7.96 -50.57 -3.37
CA ILE A 221 -7.32 -50.75 -2.05
C ILE A 221 -7.71 -52.08 -1.39
N MET A 222 -8.59 -52.87 -2.01
CA MET A 222 -8.98 -54.18 -1.48
C MET A 222 -7.94 -55.24 -1.83
N VAL A 223 -7.71 -56.18 -0.90
CA VAL A 223 -6.88 -57.37 -1.14
C VAL A 223 -7.71 -58.41 -1.90
N PRO A 224 -7.30 -58.85 -3.11
CA PRO A 224 -8.00 -59.89 -3.85
C PRO A 224 -8.04 -61.18 -3.03
N ARG A 225 -9.20 -61.84 -2.99
CA ARG A 225 -9.33 -63.20 -2.43
C ARG A 225 -9.20 -64.24 -3.54
#